data_AF-A0A290WW84-F1
#
_entry.id   AF-A0A290WW84-F1
#
_cell.length_a   1.000
_cell.length_b   1.000
_cell.length_c   1.000
_cell.angle_alpha   90.00
_cell.angle_beta   90.00
_cell.angle_gamma   90.00
#
_symmetry.space_group_name_H-M   'P 1'
#
loop_
_entity.id
_entity.type
_entity.pdbx_description
1 polymer ?
#
loop_
_entity_poly.entity_id
_entity_poly.type
_entity_poly.pdbx_seq_one_letter_code
_entity_poly.pdbx_strand_id
1 'polypeptide(L)'
;MKKIILLCFLIMPVFAACNNISETSVSVHGVNYSDQEFTYVLQDPLRPSNQAGGETIGRYGAGGTMCCFTLPEKWRPGIKVNIQYTYYLPKKPDGSLPEIRKSTVVELPHYDEPQELWVLRNVDGSMSIVSSMYQPDHPKWPGKIKGWPVPSLEYRRERWGLYMEHQLVFLRSSERLLEELKKYPEIRTSKSWDTEKQINPEVVLKFKGPKDPNYILYLKNSYEESIDEIKKEIKNLNDSKP
;
A
#
# COMPACT_ATOMS: atom_id res chain seq x y z
N MET A 1 21.00 85.10 -10.19
CA MET A 1 19.73 84.82 -9.46
C MET A 1 18.66 84.37 -10.45
N LYS A 2 18.28 83.10 -10.45
CA LYS A 2 16.92 82.59 -10.72
C LYS A 2 16.92 81.07 -10.53
N LYS A 3 15.85 80.59 -9.90
CA LYS A 3 15.76 79.40 -9.05
C LYS A 3 15.59 78.10 -9.87
N ILE A 4 16.22 77.04 -9.36
CA ILE A 4 16.14 75.65 -9.82
C ILE A 4 14.73 75.11 -9.52
N ILE A 5 14.06 74.53 -10.52
CA ILE A 5 12.77 73.86 -10.41
C ILE A 5 13.03 72.42 -9.93
N LEU A 6 12.50 72.09 -8.75
CA LEU A 6 12.56 70.75 -8.15
C LEU A 6 11.38 69.92 -8.66
N LEU A 7 11.66 68.87 -9.44
CA LEU A 7 10.66 67.91 -9.93
C LEU A 7 10.49 66.78 -8.90
N CYS A 8 9.38 66.78 -8.16
CA CYS A 8 9.04 65.70 -7.23
C CYS A 8 8.62 64.44 -8.00
N PHE A 9 9.45 63.39 -7.95
CA PHE A 9 9.05 62.03 -8.32
C PHE A 9 8.09 61.47 -7.26
N LEU A 10 6.84 61.24 -7.66
CA LEU A 10 5.82 60.58 -6.85
C LEU A 10 6.16 59.07 -6.80
N ILE A 11 6.71 58.60 -5.69
CA ILE A 11 6.93 57.17 -5.43
C ILE A 11 5.57 56.58 -5.05
N MET A 12 4.93 55.85 -5.96
CA MET A 12 3.73 55.06 -5.63
C MET A 12 4.12 53.90 -4.71
N PRO A 13 3.53 53.78 -3.50
CA PRO A 13 3.71 52.60 -2.68
C PRO A 13 2.95 51.43 -3.33
N VAL A 14 3.69 50.39 -3.71
CA VAL A 14 3.08 49.12 -4.10
C VAL A 14 2.45 48.54 -2.84
N PHE A 15 1.13 48.64 -2.72
CA PHE A 15 0.39 47.90 -1.71
C PHE A 15 0.64 46.41 -1.95
N ALA A 16 1.44 45.79 -1.09
CA ALA A 16 1.42 44.36 -0.91
C ALA A 16 0.03 44.01 -0.37
N ALA A 17 -0.89 43.65 -1.26
CA ALA A 17 -2.15 43.06 -0.88
C ALA A 17 -1.83 41.71 -0.21
N CYS A 18 -1.86 41.67 1.12
CA CYS A 18 -1.96 40.43 1.86
C CYS A 18 -3.29 39.78 1.49
N ASN A 19 -3.25 38.95 0.46
CA ASN A 19 -4.41 38.17 0.04
C ASN A 19 -4.57 37.08 1.11
N ASN A 20 -5.52 37.26 2.03
CA ASN A 20 -5.95 36.19 2.92
C ASN A 20 -6.64 35.14 2.05
N ILE A 21 -5.84 34.21 1.51
CA ILE A 21 -6.33 33.07 0.74
C ILE A 21 -7.03 32.18 1.76
N SER A 22 -8.34 32.02 1.62
CA SER A 22 -9.07 31.02 2.39
C SER A 22 -8.68 29.63 1.90
N GLU A 23 -8.57 28.70 2.84
CA GLU A 23 -7.94 27.41 2.64
C GLU A 23 -8.72 26.28 3.31
N THR A 24 -8.67 25.10 2.70
CA THR A 24 -9.37 23.90 3.17
C THR A 24 -8.38 22.75 3.31
N SER A 25 -8.42 22.09 4.46
CA SER A 25 -7.67 20.86 4.71
C SER A 25 -8.40 19.69 4.06
N VAL A 26 -7.70 18.92 3.22
CA VAL A 26 -8.26 17.77 2.50
C VAL A 26 -7.51 16.48 2.83
N SER A 27 -8.22 15.36 2.77
CA SER A 27 -7.64 14.02 2.84
C SER A 27 -6.70 13.77 1.67
N VAL A 28 -5.73 12.87 1.87
CA VAL A 28 -4.78 12.46 0.85
C VAL A 28 -4.89 10.95 0.65
N HIS A 29 -4.92 10.51 -0.61
CA HIS A 29 -5.01 9.10 -1.01
C HIS A 29 -3.89 8.77 -2.00
N GLY A 30 -3.38 7.53 -1.97
CA GLY A 30 -2.39 7.05 -2.91
C GLY A 30 -2.95 5.99 -3.87
N VAL A 31 -2.58 6.04 -5.14
CA VAL A 31 -2.90 4.98 -6.12
C VAL A 31 -1.66 4.64 -6.95
N ASN A 32 -1.37 3.35 -7.08
CA ASN A 32 -0.20 2.84 -7.77
C ASN A 32 -0.61 2.03 -9.00
N TYR A 33 -0.43 2.60 -10.19
CA TYR A 33 -0.65 1.89 -11.47
C TYR A 33 0.59 1.13 -11.96
N SER A 34 1.67 1.14 -11.18
CA SER A 34 2.97 0.61 -11.58
C SER A 34 3.32 -0.71 -10.88
N ASP A 35 4.41 -1.30 -11.35
CA ASP A 35 5.04 -2.50 -10.84
C ASP A 35 6.05 -2.26 -9.71
N GLN A 36 6.13 -1.04 -9.15
CA GLN A 36 7.02 -0.77 -8.01
C GLN A 36 6.23 -0.17 -6.86
N GLU A 37 6.41 -0.75 -5.68
CA GLU A 37 5.92 -0.18 -4.44
C GLU A 37 6.54 1.19 -4.21
N PHE A 38 5.76 2.13 -3.68
CA PHE A 38 6.26 3.47 -3.38
C PHE A 38 5.65 4.03 -2.10
N THR A 39 6.38 4.91 -1.44
CA THR A 39 5.89 5.80 -0.38
C THR A 39 6.13 7.24 -0.80
N TYR A 40 5.33 8.18 -0.28
CA TYR A 40 5.39 9.58 -0.71
C TYR A 40 5.09 10.56 0.42
N VAL A 41 5.52 11.79 0.22
CA VAL A 41 5.22 12.97 1.03
C VAL A 41 4.93 14.13 0.09
N LEU A 42 3.84 14.84 0.36
CA LEU A 42 3.46 16.05 -0.36
C LEU A 42 3.98 17.27 0.37
N GLN A 43 4.44 18.28 -0.38
CA GLN A 43 4.84 19.56 0.18
C GLN A 43 4.46 20.69 -0.77
N ASP A 44 3.88 21.76 -0.25
CA ASP A 44 3.71 23.01 -0.99
C ASP A 44 5.09 23.68 -1.16
N PRO A 45 5.59 23.87 -2.41
CA PRO A 45 6.90 24.47 -2.64
C PRO A 45 7.05 25.90 -2.12
N LEU A 46 5.95 26.64 -1.99
CA LEU A 46 5.94 28.02 -1.52
C LEU A 46 5.64 28.11 -0.02
N ARG A 47 5.08 27.05 0.57
CA ARG A 47 4.71 26.99 1.99
C ARG A 47 5.14 25.64 2.59
N PRO A 48 6.42 25.49 2.96
CA PRO A 48 6.97 24.21 3.44
C PRO A 48 6.25 23.59 4.64
N SER A 49 5.50 24.38 5.43
CA SER A 49 4.66 23.91 6.55
C SER A 49 3.38 23.19 6.10
N ASN A 50 2.92 23.41 4.87
CA ASN A 50 1.84 22.66 4.26
C ASN A 50 2.41 21.37 3.64
N GLN A 51 2.43 20.32 4.45
CA GLN A 51 2.98 19.01 4.10
C GLN A 51 2.03 17.91 4.56
N ALA A 52 1.92 16.85 3.77
CA ALA A 52 1.13 15.67 4.09
C ALA A 52 1.96 14.40 3.87
N GLY A 53 1.97 13.51 4.85
CA GLY A 53 2.55 12.17 4.70
C GLY A 53 1.61 11.26 3.93
N GLY A 54 2.18 10.42 3.06
CA GLY A 54 1.50 9.32 2.40
C GLY A 54 1.85 7.98 3.04
N GLU A 55 1.00 6.99 2.81
CA GLU A 55 1.30 5.59 3.15
C GLU A 55 2.23 4.93 2.10
N THR A 56 2.65 3.70 2.39
CA THR A 56 3.31 2.85 1.41
C THR A 56 2.26 2.14 0.56
N ILE A 57 2.29 2.36 -0.75
CA ILE A 57 1.34 1.77 -1.70
C ILE A 57 2.03 0.64 -2.47
N GLY A 58 1.52 -0.58 -2.25
CA GLY A 58 1.96 -1.76 -2.97
C GLY A 58 1.77 -1.66 -4.50
N ARG A 59 2.44 -2.56 -5.22
CA ARG A 59 2.34 -2.68 -6.69
C ARG A 59 0.89 -2.90 -7.11
N TYR A 60 0.40 -2.14 -8.08
CA TYR A 60 -0.99 -2.23 -8.56
C TYR A 60 -2.04 -2.08 -7.44
N GLY A 61 -1.75 -1.28 -6.42
CA GLY A 61 -2.59 -1.10 -5.25
C GLY A 61 -3.10 0.33 -5.08
N ALA A 62 -3.96 0.51 -4.09
CA ALA A 62 -4.40 1.81 -3.63
C ALA A 62 -4.34 1.84 -2.09
N GLY A 63 -4.20 3.05 -1.59
CA GLY A 63 -4.07 3.36 -0.18
C GLY A 63 -5.39 3.70 0.49
N GLY A 64 -5.33 3.90 1.79
CA GLY A 64 -6.42 4.49 2.57
C GLY A 64 -6.37 6.01 2.63
N THR A 65 -7.12 6.56 3.59
CA THR A 65 -7.24 7.99 3.81
C THR A 65 -6.16 8.49 4.77
N MET A 66 -5.31 9.40 4.30
CA MET A 66 -4.29 10.08 5.11
C MET A 66 -4.66 11.55 5.37
N CYS A 67 -4.12 12.12 6.45
CA CYS A 67 -4.31 13.53 6.81
C CYS A 67 -2.98 14.28 6.81
N CYS A 68 -2.92 15.54 6.42
CA CYS A 68 -3.84 16.25 5.53
C CYS A 68 -2.99 17.22 4.71
N PHE A 69 -3.48 17.62 3.54
CA PHE A 69 -2.86 18.68 2.74
C PHE A 69 -3.83 19.85 2.62
N THR A 70 -3.31 21.08 2.63
CA THR A 70 -4.16 22.27 2.56
C THR A 70 -4.20 22.82 1.14
N LEU A 71 -5.41 23.01 0.61
CA LEU A 71 -5.66 23.59 -0.71
C LEU A 71 -6.34 24.96 -0.59
N PRO A 72 -6.08 25.90 -1.51
CA PRO A 72 -6.88 27.13 -1.63
C PRO A 72 -8.36 26.83 -1.86
N GLU A 73 -9.29 27.60 -1.30
CA GLU A 73 -10.72 27.45 -1.60
C GLU A 73 -11.06 27.67 -3.07
N LYS A 74 -10.34 28.59 -3.72
CA LYS A 74 -10.49 28.90 -5.14
C LYS A 74 -9.26 28.45 -5.89
N TRP A 75 -9.46 27.56 -6.87
CA TRP A 75 -8.39 27.17 -7.77
C TRP A 75 -7.87 28.38 -8.56
N ARG A 76 -6.56 28.35 -8.85
CA ARG A 76 -5.90 29.28 -9.77
C ARG A 76 -4.81 28.55 -10.56
N PRO A 77 -4.47 29.01 -11.77
CA PRO A 77 -3.35 28.45 -12.50
C PRO A 77 -2.04 28.52 -11.71
N GLY A 78 -1.21 27.49 -11.82
CA GLY A 78 0.12 27.45 -11.20
C GLY A 78 0.15 26.96 -9.74
N ILE A 79 -0.94 26.39 -9.21
CA ILE A 79 -0.86 25.63 -7.95
C ILE A 79 0.03 24.40 -8.18
N LYS A 80 1.10 24.30 -7.38
CA LYS A 80 2.12 23.26 -7.50
C LYS A 80 2.22 22.48 -6.20
N VAL A 81 2.46 21.18 -6.33
CA VAL A 81 2.75 20.28 -5.20
C VAL A 81 4.05 19.57 -5.51
N ASN A 82 5.00 19.63 -4.59
CA ASN A 82 6.18 18.79 -4.64
C ASN A 82 5.84 17.42 -4.06
N ILE A 83 5.98 16.38 -4.87
CA ILE A 83 5.82 14.98 -4.46
C ILE A 83 7.24 14.44 -4.26
N GLN A 84 7.60 14.24 -3.00
CA GLN A 84 8.80 13.50 -2.61
C GLN A 84 8.39 12.04 -2.49
N TYR A 85 9.07 11.13 -3.18
CA TYR A 85 8.69 9.72 -3.17
C TYR A 85 9.91 8.81 -3.19
N THR A 86 9.74 7.66 -2.54
CA THR A 86 10.70 6.57 -2.53
C THR A 86 10.06 5.36 -3.18
N TYR A 87 10.76 4.71 -4.11
CA TYR A 87 10.37 3.41 -4.64
C TYR A 87 11.49 2.39 -4.48
N TYR A 88 11.12 1.13 -4.40
CA TYR A 88 12.03 0.04 -4.04
C TYR A 88 12.39 -0.79 -5.26
N LEU A 89 13.68 -1.12 -5.40
CA LEU A 89 14.16 -2.08 -6.38
C LEU A 89 14.08 -3.51 -5.80
N PRO A 90 14.12 -4.54 -6.65
CA PRO A 90 14.18 -5.92 -6.18
C PRO A 90 15.28 -6.13 -5.14
N LYS A 91 14.96 -6.93 -4.12
CA LYS A 91 15.89 -7.33 -3.06
C LYS A 91 17.12 -8.00 -3.69
N LYS A 92 18.30 -7.55 -3.28
CA LYS A 92 19.57 -8.14 -3.74
C LYS A 92 19.86 -9.47 -3.02
N PRO A 93 20.74 -10.33 -3.57
CA PRO A 93 21.14 -11.58 -2.93
C PRO A 93 21.72 -11.43 -1.52
N ASP A 94 22.34 -10.27 -1.24
CA ASP A 94 22.89 -9.92 0.09
C ASP A 94 21.82 -9.54 1.12
N GLY A 95 20.54 -9.55 0.72
CA GLY A 95 19.43 -9.21 1.59
C GLY A 95 19.05 -7.72 1.60
N SER A 96 19.83 -6.85 0.98
CA SER A 96 19.54 -5.43 0.93
C SER A 96 18.36 -5.11 -0.01
N LEU A 97 17.57 -4.11 0.36
CA LEU A 97 16.46 -3.59 -0.44
C LEU A 97 16.82 -2.17 -0.91
N PRO A 98 17.27 -1.99 -2.16
CA PRO A 98 17.71 -0.67 -2.62
C PRO A 98 16.52 0.28 -2.75
N GLU A 99 16.65 1.45 -2.16
CA GLU A 99 15.66 2.53 -2.22
C GLU A 99 16.10 3.61 -3.21
N ILE A 100 15.19 4.06 -4.07
CA ILE A 100 15.41 5.22 -4.93
C ILE A 100 14.51 6.36 -4.47
N ARG A 101 15.12 7.46 -4.05
CA ARG A 101 14.42 8.68 -3.63
C ARG A 101 14.41 9.69 -4.75
N LYS A 102 13.24 10.24 -5.06
CA LYS A 102 13.04 11.27 -6.07
C LYS A 102 12.09 12.35 -5.55
N SER A 103 12.13 13.50 -6.20
CA SER A 103 11.23 14.61 -5.96
C SER A 103 10.75 15.11 -7.32
N THR A 104 9.46 15.38 -7.45
CA THR A 104 8.93 16.00 -8.67
C THR A 104 7.85 17.00 -8.32
N VAL A 105 7.87 18.14 -8.99
CA VAL A 105 6.86 19.17 -8.83
C VAL A 105 5.81 18.98 -9.91
N VAL A 106 4.57 18.75 -9.48
CA VAL A 106 3.42 18.60 -10.38
C VAL A 106 2.48 19.78 -10.20
N GLU A 107 1.79 20.14 -11.28
CA GLU A 107 0.70 21.11 -11.21
C GLU A 107 -0.59 20.40 -10.82
N LEU A 108 -1.35 21.01 -9.92
CA LEU A 108 -2.67 20.53 -9.52
C LEU A 108 -3.69 21.00 -10.57
N PRO A 109 -4.35 20.08 -11.30
CA PRO A 109 -5.37 20.44 -12.27
C PRO A 109 -6.52 21.23 -11.63
N HIS A 110 -7.32 21.90 -12.49
CA HIS A 110 -8.50 22.65 -12.05
C HIS A 110 -9.43 21.80 -11.17
N TYR A 111 -9.89 22.40 -10.08
CA TYR A 111 -10.99 21.91 -9.25
C TYR A 111 -11.97 23.06 -9.00
N ASP A 112 -13.26 22.74 -8.94
CA ASP A 112 -14.29 23.73 -8.63
C ASP A 112 -14.32 24.03 -7.12
N GLU A 113 -14.14 22.99 -6.31
CA GLU A 113 -14.06 23.06 -4.85
C GLU A 113 -12.93 22.15 -4.36
N PRO A 114 -12.25 22.48 -3.25
CA PRO A 114 -11.27 21.59 -2.65
C PRO A 114 -11.91 20.28 -2.22
N GLN A 115 -11.46 19.19 -2.82
CA GLN A 115 -11.87 17.84 -2.50
C GLN A 115 -10.65 17.00 -2.12
N GLU A 116 -10.86 15.72 -1.85
CA GLU A 116 -9.77 14.79 -1.52
C GLU A 116 -8.65 14.83 -2.57
N LEU A 117 -7.41 14.70 -2.12
CA LEU A 117 -6.22 14.83 -2.94
C LEU A 117 -5.65 13.45 -3.27
N TRP A 118 -5.67 13.07 -4.54
CA TRP A 118 -5.24 11.77 -5.01
C TRP A 118 -3.86 11.85 -5.64
N VAL A 119 -2.90 11.13 -5.07
CA VAL A 119 -1.52 11.00 -5.55
C VAL A 119 -1.40 9.73 -6.36
N LEU A 120 -1.06 9.87 -7.63
CA LEU A 120 -1.06 8.78 -8.59
C LEU A 120 0.37 8.51 -9.04
N ARG A 121 0.85 7.27 -8.82
CA ARG A 121 2.02 6.75 -9.53
C ARG A 121 1.54 6.08 -10.81
N ASN A 122 1.89 6.65 -11.94
CA ASN A 122 1.48 6.18 -13.26
C ASN A 122 2.24 4.92 -13.67
N VAL A 123 1.78 4.27 -14.74
CA VAL A 123 2.37 3.03 -15.28
C VAL A 123 3.86 3.19 -15.62
N ASP A 124 4.26 4.37 -16.11
CA ASP A 124 5.65 4.71 -16.44
C ASP A 124 6.49 5.15 -15.21
N GLY A 125 5.90 5.10 -14.01
CA GLY A 125 6.52 5.52 -12.76
C GLY A 125 6.53 7.03 -12.52
N SER A 126 5.96 7.84 -13.43
CA SER A 126 5.76 9.27 -13.21
C SER A 126 4.70 9.53 -12.13
N MET A 127 4.77 10.68 -11.48
CA MET A 127 3.80 11.09 -10.47
C MET A 127 2.82 12.10 -11.04
N SER A 128 1.57 12.03 -10.59
CA SER A 128 0.56 13.05 -10.86
C SER A 128 -0.39 13.20 -9.68
N ILE A 129 -1.20 14.25 -9.70
CA ILE A 129 -2.12 14.56 -8.61
C ILE A 129 -3.44 15.08 -9.17
N VAL A 130 -4.55 14.79 -8.50
CA VAL A 130 -5.87 15.37 -8.79
C VAL A 130 -6.63 15.64 -7.50
N SER A 131 -7.50 16.64 -7.48
CA SER A 131 -8.49 16.81 -6.41
C SER A 131 -9.83 16.25 -6.89
N SER A 132 -10.44 15.36 -6.10
CA SER A 132 -11.64 14.63 -6.49
C SER A 132 -12.33 13.98 -5.29
N MET A 133 -13.65 14.13 -5.18
CA MET A 133 -14.52 13.32 -4.31
C MET A 133 -14.85 11.94 -4.92
N TYR A 134 -14.56 11.78 -6.21
CA TYR A 134 -14.81 10.56 -6.95
C TYR A 134 -13.58 9.66 -6.92
N GLN A 135 -13.80 8.34 -6.87
CA GLN A 135 -12.76 7.32 -6.97
C GLN A 135 -12.38 7.02 -8.43
N PRO A 136 -11.24 6.35 -8.70
CA PRO A 136 -10.73 6.12 -10.06
C PRO A 136 -11.68 5.45 -11.06
N ASP A 137 -12.59 4.59 -10.58
CA ASP A 137 -13.58 3.87 -11.39
C ASP A 137 -14.88 4.64 -11.62
N HIS A 138 -15.05 5.80 -10.99
CA HIS A 138 -16.24 6.61 -11.14
C HIS A 138 -16.23 7.38 -12.49
N PRO A 139 -17.37 7.51 -13.21
CA PRO A 139 -17.42 8.20 -14.51
C PRO A 139 -16.93 9.66 -14.50
N LYS A 140 -17.09 10.34 -13.36
CA LYS A 140 -16.65 11.74 -13.15
C LYS A 140 -15.22 11.88 -12.62
N TRP A 141 -14.46 10.78 -12.51
CA TRP A 141 -13.06 10.81 -12.09
C TRP A 141 -12.25 11.76 -12.98
N PRO A 142 -11.53 12.75 -12.44
CA PRO A 142 -10.76 13.70 -13.25
C PRO A 142 -9.38 13.17 -13.67
N GLY A 143 -8.89 12.07 -13.07
CA GLY A 143 -7.58 11.51 -13.39
C GLY A 143 -7.50 10.97 -14.83
N LYS A 144 -6.29 10.97 -15.37
CA LYS A 144 -6.02 10.54 -16.77
C LYS A 144 -6.31 9.06 -16.98
N ILE A 145 -5.89 8.22 -16.03
CA ILE A 145 -6.16 6.78 -16.03
C ILE A 145 -7.54 6.56 -15.42
N LYS A 146 -8.42 5.86 -16.14
CA LYS A 146 -9.77 5.50 -15.69
C LYS A 146 -9.77 4.07 -15.15
N GLY A 147 -10.42 3.86 -14.02
CA GLY A 147 -10.46 2.58 -13.31
C GLY A 147 -9.33 2.40 -12.31
N TRP A 148 -9.51 1.44 -11.39
CA TRP A 148 -8.48 1.02 -10.45
C TRP A 148 -7.27 0.38 -11.16
N PRO A 149 -6.09 0.35 -10.52
CA PRO A 149 -4.93 -0.36 -11.06
C PRO A 149 -5.25 -1.81 -11.40
N VAL A 150 -4.89 -2.23 -12.61
CA VAL A 150 -5.00 -3.61 -13.06
C VAL A 150 -3.61 -4.25 -13.05
N PRO A 151 -3.38 -5.33 -12.27
CA PRO A 151 -2.08 -5.96 -12.21
C PRO A 151 -1.63 -6.55 -13.56
N SER A 152 -0.34 -6.37 -13.88
CA SER A 152 0.24 -6.95 -15.09
C SER A 152 0.22 -8.49 -15.07
N LEU A 153 0.29 -9.11 -16.24
CA LEU A 153 0.39 -10.56 -16.35
C LEU A 153 1.61 -11.11 -15.60
N GLU A 154 2.76 -10.42 -15.71
CA GLU A 154 3.99 -10.78 -15.01
C GLU A 154 3.80 -10.77 -13.50
N TYR A 155 3.24 -9.67 -12.95
CA TYR A 155 2.96 -9.58 -11.52
C TYR A 155 1.99 -10.67 -11.07
N ARG A 156 0.91 -10.92 -11.81
CA ARG A 156 -0.05 -11.98 -11.45
C ARG A 156 0.61 -13.36 -11.43
N ARG A 157 1.51 -13.65 -12.37
CA ARG A 157 2.28 -14.90 -12.40
C ARG A 157 3.28 -15.02 -11.26
N GLU A 158 3.95 -13.92 -10.91
CA GLU A 158 4.82 -13.85 -9.73
C GLU A 158 4.03 -14.18 -8.46
N ARG A 159 2.89 -13.50 -8.23
CA ARG A 159 2.02 -13.74 -7.08
C ARG A 159 1.50 -15.18 -7.05
N TRP A 160 1.04 -15.69 -8.19
CA TRP A 160 0.63 -17.08 -8.34
C TRP A 160 1.75 -18.06 -7.95
N GLY A 161 2.97 -17.83 -8.42
CA GLY A 161 4.13 -18.67 -8.11
C GLY A 161 4.44 -18.71 -6.61
N LEU A 162 4.42 -17.54 -5.95
CA LEU A 162 4.60 -17.44 -4.50
C LEU A 162 3.52 -18.19 -3.72
N TYR A 163 2.24 -18.06 -4.12
CA TYR A 163 1.16 -18.79 -3.47
C TYR A 163 1.25 -20.30 -3.70
N MET A 164 1.60 -20.74 -4.91
CA MET A 164 1.82 -22.15 -5.23
C MET A 164 2.96 -22.73 -4.41
N GLU A 165 4.10 -22.05 -4.34
CA GLU A 165 5.24 -22.49 -3.53
C GLU A 165 4.86 -22.64 -2.06
N HIS A 166 4.15 -21.66 -1.50
CA HIS A 166 3.67 -21.69 -0.14
C HIS A 166 2.77 -22.91 0.13
N GLN A 167 1.80 -23.18 -0.74
CA GLN A 167 0.93 -24.35 -0.62
C GLN A 167 1.71 -25.67 -0.73
N LEU A 168 2.68 -25.76 -1.64
CA LEU A 168 3.53 -26.95 -1.77
C LEU A 168 4.41 -27.18 -0.52
N VAL A 169 4.90 -26.11 0.11
CA VAL A 169 5.63 -26.21 1.39
C VAL A 169 4.72 -26.71 2.50
N PHE A 170 3.49 -26.21 2.60
CA PHE A 170 2.53 -26.70 3.58
C PHE A 170 2.15 -28.15 3.34
N LEU A 171 1.87 -28.54 2.08
CA LEU A 171 1.53 -29.92 1.75
C LEU A 171 2.62 -30.89 2.21
N ARG A 172 3.88 -30.63 1.84
CA ARG A 172 5.03 -31.45 2.27
C ARG A 172 5.16 -31.50 3.79
N SER A 173 4.88 -30.38 4.45
CA SER A 173 4.97 -30.30 5.91
C SER A 173 3.87 -31.13 6.58
N SER A 174 2.62 -31.04 6.13
CA SER A 174 1.49 -31.81 6.66
C SER A 174 1.63 -33.31 6.37
N GLU A 175 2.09 -33.68 5.17
CA GLU A 175 2.39 -35.07 4.80
C GLU A 175 3.47 -35.66 5.72
N ARG A 176 4.55 -34.91 5.98
CA ARG A 176 5.60 -35.31 6.91
C ARG A 176 5.07 -35.49 8.33
N LEU A 177 4.22 -34.59 8.83
CA LEU A 177 3.63 -34.71 10.17
C LEU A 177 2.76 -35.96 10.29
N LEU A 178 1.95 -36.26 9.28
CA LEU A 178 1.14 -37.48 9.22
C LEU A 178 2.02 -38.74 9.16
N GLU A 179 3.10 -38.73 8.39
CA GLU A 179 4.06 -39.83 8.32
C GLU A 179 4.79 -40.05 9.66
N GLU A 180 5.25 -38.98 10.30
CA GLU A 180 5.87 -39.03 11.64
C GLU A 180 4.89 -39.59 12.68
N LEU A 181 3.61 -39.20 12.62
CA LEU A 181 2.58 -39.73 13.51
C LEU A 181 2.37 -41.24 13.30
N LYS A 182 2.42 -41.71 12.05
CA LYS A 182 2.27 -43.13 11.71
C LYS A 182 3.49 -43.96 12.15
N LYS A 183 4.71 -43.44 11.97
CA LYS A 183 5.95 -44.16 12.31
C LYS A 183 6.30 -44.09 13.79
N TYR A 184 6.11 -42.93 14.40
CA TYR A 184 6.57 -42.61 15.75
C TYR A 184 5.49 -41.86 16.55
N PRO A 185 4.32 -42.47 16.81
CA PRO A 185 3.18 -41.79 17.38
C PRO A 185 3.49 -41.11 18.72
N GLU A 186 4.18 -41.80 19.64
CA GLU A 186 4.50 -41.23 20.96
C GLU A 186 5.41 -39.99 20.88
N ILE A 187 6.40 -40.00 19.97
CA ILE A 187 7.32 -38.87 19.80
C ILE A 187 6.56 -37.69 19.20
N ARG A 188 5.75 -37.95 18.17
CA ARG A 188 5.01 -36.92 17.45
C ARG A 188 3.94 -36.27 18.33
N THR A 189 3.14 -37.07 19.04
CA THR A 189 2.06 -36.53 19.89
C THR A 189 2.60 -35.78 21.10
N SER A 190 3.72 -36.23 21.69
CA SER A 190 4.39 -35.49 22.77
C SER A 190 4.84 -34.10 22.31
N LYS A 191 5.53 -34.03 21.16
CA LYS A 191 5.94 -32.74 20.57
C LYS A 191 4.75 -31.84 20.24
N SER A 192 3.70 -32.39 19.65
CA SER A 192 2.51 -31.61 19.28
C SER A 192 1.75 -31.12 20.52
N TRP A 193 1.67 -31.92 21.58
CA TRP A 193 0.95 -31.57 22.81
C TRP A 193 1.47 -30.31 23.49
N ASP A 194 2.79 -30.11 23.54
CA ASP A 194 3.37 -28.91 24.14
C ASP A 194 3.03 -27.64 23.35
N THR A 195 3.03 -27.72 22.02
CA THR A 195 2.61 -26.63 21.14
C THR A 195 1.11 -26.37 21.24
N GLU A 196 0.27 -27.41 21.19
CA GLU A 196 -1.19 -27.31 21.24
C GLU A 196 -1.66 -26.69 22.56
N LYS A 197 -1.06 -27.04 23.70
CA LYS A 197 -1.39 -26.41 24.99
C LYS A 197 -1.20 -24.90 25.00
N GLN A 198 -0.20 -24.41 24.29
CA GLN A 198 0.12 -22.98 24.25
C GLN A 198 -0.86 -22.22 23.35
N ILE A 199 -1.24 -22.83 22.23
CA ILE A 199 -2.06 -22.18 21.19
C ILE A 199 -3.56 -22.37 21.48
N ASN A 200 -3.93 -23.53 22.02
CA ASN A 200 -5.30 -23.92 22.33
C ASN A 200 -5.37 -24.59 23.73
N PRO A 201 -5.44 -23.78 24.80
CA PRO A 201 -5.51 -24.31 26.17
C PRO A 201 -6.68 -25.28 26.40
N GLU A 202 -7.77 -25.21 25.64
CA GLU A 202 -8.89 -26.15 25.79
C GLU A 202 -8.53 -27.61 25.46
N VAL A 203 -7.42 -27.84 24.74
CA VAL A 203 -6.96 -29.19 24.39
C VAL A 203 -6.72 -30.04 25.64
N VAL A 204 -6.28 -29.42 26.76
CA VAL A 204 -6.06 -30.14 28.03
C VAL A 204 -7.36 -30.54 28.72
N LEU A 205 -8.47 -29.92 28.36
CA LEU A 205 -9.80 -30.28 28.86
C LEU A 205 -10.41 -31.42 28.03
N LYS A 206 -10.03 -31.52 26.75
CA LYS A 206 -10.57 -32.49 25.79
C LYS A 206 -9.86 -33.84 25.82
N PHE A 207 -8.59 -33.88 26.21
CA PHE A 207 -7.77 -35.10 26.17
C PHE A 207 -6.96 -35.31 27.45
N LYS A 208 -6.70 -36.57 27.80
CA LYS A 208 -5.96 -36.95 29.01
C LYS A 208 -4.44 -36.73 28.93
N GLY A 209 -3.93 -36.33 27.75
CA GLY A 209 -2.52 -36.10 27.51
C GLY A 209 -2.05 -36.55 26.12
N PRO A 210 -0.73 -36.44 25.84
CA PRO A 210 -0.16 -36.78 24.53
C PRO A 210 -0.30 -38.27 24.16
N LYS A 211 -0.51 -39.15 25.15
CA LYS A 211 -0.69 -40.59 24.93
C LYS A 211 -2.16 -41.02 24.83
N ASP A 212 -3.11 -40.08 24.93
CA ASP A 212 -4.53 -40.38 24.79
C ASP A 212 -4.83 -40.87 23.36
N PRO A 213 -5.40 -42.09 23.17
CA PRO A 213 -5.75 -42.58 21.84
C PRO A 213 -6.67 -41.64 21.05
N ASN A 214 -7.56 -40.91 21.73
CA ASN A 214 -8.43 -39.93 21.08
C ASN A 214 -7.67 -38.71 20.60
N TYR A 215 -6.58 -38.32 21.28
CA TYR A 215 -5.71 -37.24 20.84
C TYR A 215 -4.88 -37.65 19.62
N ILE A 216 -4.40 -38.90 19.59
CA ILE A 216 -3.70 -39.47 18.43
C ILE A 216 -4.62 -39.45 17.20
N LEU A 217 -5.88 -39.90 17.37
CA LEU A 217 -6.87 -39.89 16.29
C LEU A 217 -7.22 -38.47 15.85
N TYR A 218 -7.38 -37.54 16.81
CA TYR A 218 -7.61 -36.12 16.54
C TYR A 218 -6.50 -35.53 15.66
N LEU A 219 -5.22 -35.73 16.03
CA LEU A 219 -4.10 -35.22 15.24
C LEU A 219 -4.04 -35.85 13.85
N LYS A 220 -4.30 -37.16 13.75
CA LYS A 220 -4.35 -37.85 12.47
C LYS A 220 -5.38 -37.22 11.54
N ASN A 221 -6.61 -37.07 12.03
CA ASN A 221 -7.70 -36.48 11.26
C ASN A 221 -7.38 -35.04 10.86
N SER A 222 -6.84 -34.22 11.78
CA SER A 222 -6.45 -32.85 11.48
C SER A 222 -5.38 -32.76 10.39
N TYR A 223 -4.37 -33.64 10.40
CA TYR A 223 -3.36 -33.66 9.35
C TYR A 223 -3.91 -34.15 8.01
N GLU A 224 -4.78 -35.16 8.00
CA GLU A 224 -5.45 -35.66 6.79
C GLU A 224 -6.35 -34.58 6.17
N GLU A 225 -7.15 -33.90 6.99
CA GLU A 225 -8.03 -32.81 6.58
C GLU A 225 -7.23 -31.61 6.03
N SER A 226 -6.15 -31.22 6.70
CA SER A 226 -5.23 -30.18 6.22
C SER A 226 -4.63 -30.54 4.85
N ILE A 227 -4.20 -31.79 4.64
CA ILE A 227 -3.67 -32.25 3.34
C ILE A 227 -4.72 -32.11 2.24
N ASP A 228 -5.96 -32.50 2.51
CA ASP A 228 -7.04 -32.45 1.52
C ASP A 228 -7.42 -31.00 1.16
N GLU A 229 -7.50 -30.11 2.15
CA GLU A 229 -7.70 -28.67 1.93
C GLU A 229 -6.58 -28.06 1.09
N ILE A 230 -5.31 -28.34 1.43
CA ILE A 230 -4.16 -27.81 0.67
C ILE A 230 -4.18 -28.33 -0.77
N LYS A 231 -4.51 -29.61 -1.00
CA LYS A 231 -4.64 -30.17 -2.36
C LYS A 231 -5.74 -29.47 -3.16
N LYS A 232 -6.86 -29.14 -2.53
CA LYS A 232 -7.94 -28.36 -3.16
C LYS A 232 -7.45 -26.96 -3.54
N GLU A 233 -6.71 -26.28 -2.66
CA GLU A 233 -6.14 -24.97 -2.96
C GLU A 233 -5.10 -25.02 -4.09
N ILE A 234 -4.23 -26.03 -4.11
CA ILE A 234 -3.29 -26.25 -5.23
C ILE A 234 -4.06 -26.45 -6.54
N LYS A 235 -5.15 -27.21 -6.53
CA LYS A 235 -6.00 -27.39 -7.71
C LYS A 235 -6.62 -26.07 -8.15
N ASN A 236 -7.19 -25.31 -7.23
CA ASN A 236 -7.78 -23.99 -7.51
C ASN A 236 -6.73 -23.05 -8.15
N LEU A 237 -5.53 -23.00 -7.58
CA LEU A 237 -4.43 -22.19 -8.12
C LEU A 237 -4.03 -22.63 -9.53
N ASN A 238 -3.99 -23.93 -9.82
CA ASN A 238 -3.70 -24.41 -11.17
C ASN A 238 -4.80 -24.04 -12.16
N ASP A 239 -6.07 -24.17 -11.76
CA ASP A 239 -7.23 -23.83 -12.58
C ASP A 239 -7.32 -22.32 -12.85
N SER A 240 -6.84 -21.49 -11.91
CA SER A 240 -6.85 -20.03 -12.00
C SER A 240 -5.50 -19.42 -12.43
N LYS A 241 -4.62 -20.19 -13.08
CA LYS A 241 -3.28 -19.73 -13.46
C LYS A 241 -3.38 -18.57 -14.49
N PRO A 242 -2.74 -17.41 -14.24
CA PRO A 242 -2.79 -16.24 -15.13
C PRO A 242 -2.05 -16.37 -16.48
#